data_AF-A0A453C344-F1
#
_entry.id   AF-A0A453C344-F1
#
_cell.length_a   1.000
_cell.length_b   1.000
_cell.length_c   1.000
_cell.angle_alpha   90.00
_cell.angle_beta   90.00
_cell.angle_gamma   90.00
#
_symmetry.space_group_name_H-M   'P 1'
#
loop_
_entity.id
_entity.type
_entity.pdbx_description
1 polymer ?
#
loop_
_entity_poly.entity_id
_entity_poly.type
_entity_poly.pdbx_seq_one_letter_code
_entity_poly.pdbx_strand_id
1 'polypeptide(L)'
;QGSILSGALPGLQEQGLALTRVPKIKYLIIIGGAKFRSPAIADKAYANMIKIPSLHFLGDNDFLKPHGEQLIESFVDPFIIRHPKGHTVPRLVDETSLEVMSRFLDKMEKEISELPSVKAEAEAAADVDEKEVCI
;
A
#
# COMPACT_ATOMS: atom_id res chain seq x y z
N GLN A 1 -5.91 13.06 -3.33
CA GLN A 1 -5.34 12.64 -4.64
C GLN A 1 -4.12 11.74 -4.47
N GLY A 2 -3.11 12.09 -3.67
CA GLY A 2 -1.97 11.19 -3.40
C GLY A 2 -2.40 9.80 -2.92
N SER A 3 -3.41 9.74 -2.06
CA SER A 3 -4.07 8.50 -1.62
C SER A 3 -4.68 7.65 -2.74
N ILE A 4 -5.20 8.28 -3.81
CA ILE A 4 -5.77 7.59 -4.98
C ILE A 4 -4.65 6.92 -5.77
N LEU A 5 -3.57 7.67 -6.03
CA LEU A 5 -2.39 7.14 -6.71
C LEU A 5 -1.79 5.98 -5.91
N SER A 6 -1.43 6.22 -4.65
CA SER A 6 -0.78 5.24 -3.78
C SER A 6 -1.63 4.00 -3.55
N GLY A 7 -2.97 4.14 -3.49
CA GLY A 7 -3.89 3.01 -3.34
C GLY A 7 -3.88 2.02 -4.50
N ALA A 8 -3.53 2.46 -5.72
CA ALA A 8 -3.48 1.61 -6.90
C ALA A 8 -2.10 0.99 -7.15
N LEU A 9 -1.04 1.63 -6.68
CA LEU A 9 0.34 1.23 -6.98
C LEU A 9 0.65 -0.23 -6.62
N PRO A 10 0.24 -0.77 -5.45
CA PRO A 10 0.53 -2.16 -5.11
C PRO A 10 -0.04 -3.15 -6.12
N GLY A 11 -1.32 -2.99 -6.49
CA GLY A 11 -1.95 -3.87 -7.46
C GLY A 11 -1.38 -3.70 -8.87
N LEU A 12 -1.12 -2.46 -9.30
CA LEU A 12 -0.46 -2.22 -10.60
C LEU A 12 0.96 -2.78 -10.66
N GLN A 13 1.71 -2.73 -9.56
CA GLN A 13 3.04 -3.32 -9.47
C GLN A 13 2.99 -4.85 -9.47
N GLU A 14 2.01 -5.46 -8.80
CA GLU A 14 1.78 -6.91 -8.86
C GLU A 14 1.47 -7.40 -10.28
N GLN A 15 0.76 -6.59 -11.08
CA GLN A 15 0.48 -6.86 -12.49
C GLN A 15 1.67 -6.54 -13.42
N GLY A 16 2.79 -6.04 -12.91
CA GLY A 16 3.94 -5.65 -13.73
C GLY A 16 3.71 -4.40 -14.60
N LEU A 17 2.77 -3.53 -14.21
CA LEU A 17 2.37 -2.34 -14.98
C LEU A 17 2.96 -1.03 -14.44
N ALA A 18 3.33 -0.99 -13.16
CA ALA A 18 3.94 0.17 -12.52
C ALA A 18 5.10 -0.26 -11.61
N LEU A 19 6.06 0.63 -11.38
CA LEU A 19 7.18 0.40 -10.45
C LEU A 19 7.93 -0.93 -10.69
N THR A 20 8.10 -1.33 -11.95
CA THR A 20 8.67 -2.63 -12.34
C THR A 20 10.17 -2.76 -12.12
N ARG A 21 10.87 -1.65 -11.85
CA ARG A 21 12.32 -1.58 -11.67
C ARG A 21 12.74 -1.27 -10.24
N VAL A 22 11.82 -1.35 -9.29
CA VAL A 22 12.08 -1.12 -7.86
C VAL A 22 11.48 -2.26 -7.04
N PRO A 23 11.94 -2.48 -5.80
CA PRO A 23 11.35 -3.48 -4.92
C PRO A 23 9.83 -3.29 -4.74
N LYS A 24 9.13 -4.39 -4.43
CA LYS A 24 7.69 -4.36 -4.17
C LYS A 24 7.37 -3.46 -2.98
N ILE A 25 6.28 -2.70 -3.09
CA ILE A 25 5.69 -1.98 -1.96
C ILE A 25 5.32 -3.00 -0.89
N LYS A 26 5.78 -2.77 0.35
CA LYS A 26 5.54 -3.69 1.48
C LYS A 26 4.36 -3.27 2.35
N TYR A 27 4.14 -1.96 2.51
CA TYR A 27 3.13 -1.40 3.41
C TYR A 27 2.49 -0.16 2.80
N LEU A 28 1.26 0.15 3.24
CA LEU A 28 0.54 1.32 2.75
C LEU A 28 -0.20 2.06 3.87
N ILE A 29 -0.08 3.38 3.89
CA ILE A 29 -0.92 4.26 4.73
C ILE A 29 -1.71 5.18 3.80
N ILE A 30 -3.04 5.12 3.89
CA ILE A 30 -3.97 5.89 3.07
C ILE A 30 -4.80 6.81 3.96
N ILE A 31 -4.84 8.09 3.62
CA ILE A 31 -5.66 9.10 4.32
C ILE A 31 -6.61 9.72 3.31
N GLY A 32 -7.92 9.56 3.51
CA GLY A 32 -8.93 10.08 2.56
C GLY A 32 -8.74 9.50 1.15
N GLY A 33 -8.67 8.18 1.04
CA GLY A 33 -8.48 7.46 -0.22
C GLY A 33 -9.74 7.33 -1.07
N ALA A 34 -9.54 7.03 -2.36
CA ALA A 34 -10.57 6.59 -3.29
C ALA A 34 -9.91 5.78 -4.42
N LYS A 35 -10.68 4.97 -5.14
CA LYS A 35 -10.20 4.29 -6.35
C LYS A 35 -9.96 5.29 -7.49
N PHE A 36 -9.12 4.92 -8.45
CA PHE A 36 -9.07 5.61 -9.74
C PHE A 36 -10.45 5.60 -10.39
N ARG A 37 -10.85 6.73 -10.97
CA ARG A 37 -12.10 6.83 -11.75
C ARG A 37 -11.99 6.25 -13.15
N SER A 38 -10.77 6.14 -13.69
CA SER A 38 -10.53 5.58 -15.02
C SER A 38 -10.63 4.05 -14.94
N PRO A 39 -11.59 3.40 -15.63
CA PRO A 39 -11.72 1.94 -15.62
C PRO A 39 -10.45 1.24 -16.11
N ALA A 40 -9.80 1.80 -17.15
CA ALA A 40 -8.56 1.26 -17.71
C ALA A 40 -7.42 1.10 -16.69
N ILE A 41 -7.44 1.90 -15.61
CA ILE A 41 -6.50 1.79 -14.49
C ILE A 41 -7.12 0.97 -13.36
N ALA A 42 -8.35 1.28 -12.97
CA ALA A 42 -9.02 0.65 -11.82
C ALA A 42 -9.17 -0.87 -12.00
N ASP A 43 -9.57 -1.32 -13.19
CA ASP A 43 -9.79 -2.74 -13.49
C ASP A 43 -8.49 -3.54 -13.34
N LYS A 44 -7.34 -2.93 -13.63
CA LYS A 44 -6.01 -3.55 -13.51
C LYS A 44 -5.48 -3.45 -12.08
N ALA A 45 -5.61 -2.27 -11.46
CA ALA A 45 -5.10 -1.99 -10.13
C ALA A 45 -5.81 -2.80 -9.04
N TYR A 46 -7.09 -3.12 -9.24
CA TYR A 46 -7.93 -3.81 -8.25
C TYR A 46 -8.49 -5.14 -8.77
N ALA A 47 -7.86 -5.73 -9.81
CA ALA A 47 -8.24 -7.03 -10.37
C ALA A 47 -8.22 -8.15 -9.32
N ASN A 48 -7.25 -8.08 -8.41
CA ASN A 48 -7.11 -8.97 -7.26
C ASN A 48 -7.15 -8.13 -5.98
N MET A 49 -7.52 -8.77 -4.86
CA MET A 49 -7.38 -8.13 -3.55
C MET A 49 -5.90 -7.83 -3.25
N ILE A 50 -5.64 -6.62 -2.79
CA ILE A 50 -4.32 -6.16 -2.41
C ILE A 50 -3.96 -6.77 -1.05
N LYS A 51 -2.90 -7.58 -1.02
CA LYS A 51 -2.53 -8.42 0.13
C LYS A 51 -1.55 -7.77 1.11
N ILE A 52 -0.98 -6.63 0.75
CA ILE A 52 -0.01 -5.95 1.63
C ILE A 52 -0.72 -5.34 2.85
N PRO A 53 -0.10 -5.32 4.04
CA PRO A 53 -0.69 -4.65 5.19
C PRO A 53 -0.93 -3.18 4.88
N SER A 54 -2.14 -2.71 5.20
CA SER A 54 -2.55 -1.34 4.93
C SER A 54 -3.31 -0.72 6.09
N LEU A 55 -3.09 0.57 6.32
CA LEU A 55 -3.81 1.39 7.28
C LEU A 55 -4.58 2.49 6.53
N HIS A 56 -5.88 2.59 6.79
CA HIS A 56 -6.78 3.54 6.13
C HIS A 56 -7.43 4.47 7.15
N PHE A 57 -7.31 5.77 6.91
CA PHE A 57 -8.02 6.80 7.65
C PHE A 57 -9.20 7.30 6.83
N LEU A 58 -10.39 7.25 7.43
CA LEU A 58 -11.62 7.61 6.76
C LEU A 58 -12.52 8.47 7.65
N GLY A 59 -12.88 9.65 7.16
CA GLY A 59 -13.76 10.56 7.86
C GLY A 59 -15.23 10.21 7.72
N ASP A 60 -15.98 10.19 8.82
CA ASP A 60 -17.41 9.90 8.81
C ASP A 60 -18.23 10.96 8.07
N ASN A 61 -17.72 12.20 8.08
CA ASN A 61 -18.27 13.35 7.38
C ASN A 61 -17.49 13.67 6.08
N ASP A 62 -16.64 12.77 5.60
CA ASP A 62 -15.94 12.94 4.33
C ASP A 62 -16.92 12.76 3.17
N PHE A 63 -17.02 13.74 2.28
CA PHE A 63 -17.88 13.67 1.09
C PHE A 63 -17.42 12.58 0.11
N LEU A 64 -16.15 12.13 0.19
CA LEU A 64 -15.61 10.99 -0.55
C LEU A 64 -15.73 9.66 0.21
N LYS A 65 -16.34 9.63 1.40
CA LYS A 65 -16.45 8.42 2.23
C LYS A 65 -16.88 7.16 1.45
N PRO A 66 -17.94 7.20 0.62
CA PRO A 66 -18.35 6.01 -0.14
C PRO A 66 -17.25 5.48 -1.08
N HIS A 67 -16.47 6.38 -1.68
CA HIS A 67 -15.35 6.01 -2.53
C HIS A 67 -14.14 5.48 -1.73
N GLY A 68 -13.95 5.97 -0.52
CA GLY A 68 -12.97 5.44 0.43
C GLY A 68 -13.32 4.04 0.88
N GLU A 69 -14.59 3.76 1.18
CA GLU A 69 -15.08 2.42 1.55
C GLU A 69 -14.87 1.43 0.40
N GLN A 70 -15.21 1.82 -0.83
CA GLN A 70 -14.92 1.03 -2.02
C GLN A 70 -13.43 0.73 -2.22
N LEU A 71 -12.54 1.66 -1.84
CA LEU A 71 -11.10 1.42 -1.89
C LEU A 71 -10.68 0.41 -0.82
N ILE A 72 -11.17 0.57 0.42
CA ILE A 72 -10.85 -0.32 1.55
C ILE A 72 -11.24 -1.77 1.24
N GLU A 73 -12.38 -2.00 0.60
CA GLU A 73 -12.84 -3.34 0.18
C GLU A 73 -11.88 -4.06 -0.78
N SER A 74 -10.97 -3.34 -1.43
CA SER A 74 -9.95 -3.95 -2.29
C SER A 74 -8.71 -4.45 -1.54
N PHE A 75 -8.63 -4.30 -0.22
CA PHE A 75 -7.50 -4.75 0.60
C PHE A 75 -7.90 -5.95 1.47
N VAL A 76 -6.96 -6.87 1.67
CA VAL A 76 -7.10 -7.98 2.62
C VAL A 76 -6.79 -7.47 4.03
N ASP A 77 -7.71 -7.72 4.97
CA ASP A 77 -7.59 -7.39 6.41
C ASP A 77 -7.00 -5.99 6.69
N PRO A 78 -7.56 -4.90 6.13
CA PRO A 78 -7.04 -3.56 6.35
C PRO A 78 -7.27 -3.08 7.78
N PHE A 79 -6.30 -2.35 8.33
CA PHE A 79 -6.51 -1.56 9.54
C PHE A 79 -7.28 -0.28 9.17
N ILE A 80 -8.29 0.08 9.96
CA ILE A 80 -9.18 1.20 9.66
C ILE A 80 -9.28 2.11 10.88
N ILE A 81 -8.99 3.39 10.69
CA ILE A 81 -9.20 4.46 11.66
C ILE A 81 -10.31 5.36 11.13
N ARG A 82 -11.46 5.37 11.83
CA ARG A 82 -12.59 6.27 11.57
C ARG A 82 -12.43 7.55 12.38
N HIS A 83 -12.83 8.68 11.83
CA HIS A 83 -12.80 9.95 12.57
C HIS A 83 -14.00 10.86 12.24
N PRO A 84 -14.45 11.73 13.16
CA PRO A 84 -15.66 12.52 12.96
C PRO A 84 -15.50 13.66 11.94
N LYS A 85 -14.27 13.97 11.49
CA LYS A 85 -14.02 15.06 10.55
C LYS A 85 -14.37 14.70 9.10
N GLY A 86 -14.45 15.72 8.25
CA GLY A 86 -14.58 15.57 6.79
C GLY A 86 -13.27 15.20 6.10
N HIS A 87 -13.09 15.61 4.85
CA HIS A 87 -11.90 15.31 4.05
C HIS A 87 -10.66 16.06 4.56
N THR A 88 -9.93 15.48 5.52
CA THR A 88 -8.79 16.11 6.17
C THR A 88 -7.80 15.06 6.68
N VAL A 89 -6.59 15.49 7.03
CA VAL A 89 -5.66 14.66 7.80
C VAL A 89 -6.07 14.76 9.27
N PRO A 90 -6.56 13.68 9.90
CA PRO A 90 -7.04 13.74 11.27
C PRO A 90 -5.87 13.89 12.26
N ARG A 91 -6.17 14.46 13.43
CA ARG A 91 -5.31 14.27 14.60
C ARG A 91 -5.77 13.00 15.30
N LEU A 92 -4.83 12.17 15.72
CA LEU A 92 -5.10 11.01 16.57
C LEU A 92 -5.24 11.50 18.01
N VAL A 93 -6.48 11.62 18.50
CA VAL A 93 -6.78 12.15 19.82
C VAL A 93 -7.54 11.16 20.71
N ASP A 94 -8.11 10.12 20.13
CA ASP A 94 -8.81 9.04 20.84
C ASP A 94 -7.93 7.79 20.97
N GLU A 95 -8.15 7.06 22.08
CA GLU A 95 -7.38 5.87 22.42
C GLU A 95 -7.57 4.74 21.40
N THR A 96 -8.78 4.58 20.86
CA THR A 96 -9.07 3.54 19.87
C THR A 96 -8.26 3.72 18.59
N SER A 97 -8.19 4.94 18.07
CA SER A 97 -7.39 5.24 16.87
C SER A 97 -5.89 5.08 17.12
N LEU A 98 -5.42 5.44 18.33
CA LEU A 98 -4.04 5.20 18.74
C LEU A 98 -3.74 3.70 18.83
N GLU A 99 -4.62 2.91 19.41
CA GLU A 99 -4.47 1.45 19.50
C GLU A 99 -4.39 0.80 18.13
N VAL A 100 -5.26 1.18 17.19
CA VAL A 100 -5.23 0.67 15.81
C VAL A 100 -3.92 1.04 15.11
N MET A 101 -3.45 2.28 15.28
CA MET A 101 -2.15 2.72 14.75
C MET A 101 -1.00 1.89 15.35
N SER A 102 -0.96 1.73 16.67
CA SER A 102 0.07 0.93 17.35
C SER A 102 0.08 -0.51 16.84
N ARG A 103 -1.09 -1.16 16.74
CA ARG A 103 -1.18 -2.53 16.21
C ARG A 103 -0.67 -2.65 14.76
N PHE A 104 -0.88 -1.62 13.93
CA PHE A 104 -0.35 -1.58 12.58
C PHE A 104 1.18 -1.45 12.58
N LEU A 105 1.73 -0.54 13.40
CA LEU A 105 3.18 -0.35 13.54
C LEU A 105 3.87 -1.60 14.11
N ASP A 106 3.29 -2.23 15.12
CA ASP A 106 3.80 -3.47 15.71
C ASP A 106 3.86 -4.60 14.67
N LYS A 107 2.83 -4.69 13.81
CA LYS A 107 2.82 -5.64 12.70
C LYS A 107 3.96 -5.37 11.73
N MET A 108 4.17 -4.10 11.35
CA MET A 108 5.28 -3.72 10.47
C MET A 108 6.64 -4.03 11.09
N GLU A 109 6.83 -3.71 12.37
CA GLU A 109 8.10 -3.93 13.08
C GLU A 109 8.42 -5.42 13.21
N LYS A 110 7.41 -6.25 13.53
CA LYS A 110 7.55 -7.70 13.58
C LYS A 110 7.93 -8.28 12.22
N GLU A 111 7.21 -7.91 11.17
CA GLU A 111 7.49 -8.36 9.81
C GLU A 111 8.88 -7.91 9.33
N ILE A 112 9.33 -6.70 9.69
CA ILE A 112 10.67 -6.19 9.36
C ILE A 112 11.77 -6.98 10.10
N SER A 113 11.53 -7.31 11.37
CA SER A 113 12.49 -8.03 12.22
C SER A 113 12.63 -9.50 11.84
N GLU A 114 11.59 -10.10 11.23
CA GLU A 114 11.59 -11.48 10.72
C GLU A 114 12.21 -11.61 9.31
N LEU A 115 12.52 -10.49 8.64
CA LEU A 115 13.21 -10.54 7.34
C LEU A 115 14.69 -10.90 7.52
N PRO A 116 15.23 -11.87 6.76
CA PRO A 116 16.66 -12.14 6.76
C PRO A 116 17.42 -10.89 6.29
N SER A 117 18.49 -10.54 7.02
CA SER A 117 19.33 -9.37 6.72
C SER A 117 19.77 -9.35 5.26
N VAL A 118 19.59 -8.20 4.59
CA VAL A 118 19.84 -7.92 3.17
C VAL A 118 21.34 -7.96 2.79
N LYS A 119 22.04 -9.06 3.08
CA LYS A 119 23.41 -9.30 2.61
C LYS A 119 23.49 -10.24 1.41
N ALA A 120 22.45 -11.02 1.11
CA ALA A 120 22.53 -12.10 0.13
C ALA A 120 22.11 -11.71 -1.31
N GLU A 121 21.32 -10.66 -1.52
CA GLU A 121 20.75 -10.37 -2.86
C GLU A 121 21.63 -9.43 -3.71
N ALA A 122 22.63 -8.78 -3.13
CA ALA A 122 23.54 -7.91 -3.87
C ALA A 122 24.68 -8.66 -4.59
N GLU A 123 25.03 -9.87 -4.14
CA GLU A 123 26.12 -10.67 -4.74
C GLU A 123 25.67 -11.50 -5.96
N ALA A 124 24.38 -11.78 -6.13
CA ALA A 124 23.90 -12.61 -7.23
C ALA A 124 23.75 -11.85 -8.58
N ALA A 125 23.75 -10.52 -8.57
CA ALA A 125 23.55 -9.70 -9.78
C ALA A 125 24.85 -9.31 -10.50
N ALA A 126 26.02 -9.70 -9.98
CA ALA A 126 27.32 -9.26 -10.50
C ALA A 126 28.09 -10.31 -11.34
N ASP A 127 27.57 -11.53 -11.52
CA ASP A 127 28.34 -12.66 -12.12
C ASP A 127 27.81 -13.17 -13.48
N VAL A 128 27.00 -12.41 -14.20
CA VAL A 128 26.62 -12.77 -15.58
C VAL A 128 26.60 -11.54 -16.45
N ASP A 129 27.74 -11.22 -17.10
CA ASP A 129 27.83 -10.81 -18.52
C ASP A 129 29.25 -10.29 -18.86
N GLU A 130 30.25 -11.18 -19.00
CA GLU A 130 31.44 -10.91 -19.83
C GLU A 130 32.05 -12.23 -20.30
N LYS A 131 31.39 -12.91 -21.25
CA LYS A 131 32.01 -13.91 -22.16
C LYS A 131 30.99 -14.39 -23.19
N GLU A 132 30.88 -13.66 -24.30
CA GLU A 132 30.69 -14.20 -25.65
C GLU A 132 30.39 -13.06 -26.63
N VAL A 133 31.42 -12.52 -27.29
CA VAL A 133 31.37 -12.23 -28.74
C VAL A 133 32.81 -12.33 -29.27
N CYS A 134 33.19 -13.52 -29.70
CA CYS A 134 34.22 -13.74 -30.72
C CYS A 134 33.58 -14.61 -31.79
N ILE A 135 33.08 -13.98 -32.87
CA ILE A 135 33.00 -14.56 -34.21
C ILE A 135 33.26 -13.42 -35.21
#